data_AF-A0A834TJ72-F1
#
_entry.id   AF-A0A834TJ72-F1
#
_cell.length_a   1.000
_cell.length_b   1.000
_cell.length_c   1.000
_cell.angle_alpha   90.00
_cell.angle_beta   90.00
_cell.angle_gamma   90.00
#
_symmetry.space_group_name_H-M   'P 1'
#
loop_
_entity.id
_entity.type
_entity.pdbx_description
1 polymer ?
#
loop_
_entity_poly.entity_id
_entity_poly.type
_entity_poly.pdbx_seq_one_letter_code
_entity_poly.pdbx_strand_id
1 'polypeptide(L)'
;MLIISRSPVFAFSSSSTLQLRLCIDVGMVAVATTAASALLAGNAMATQILLGRDDGSLAFVPNSFSVSSGEEIVFKTNVGFPHNVVFDEDEIPSGVDASKISMSEEDLVNAPGKTYKVTLTEKGTYSFYCFPHQGAGMVGKVTVN
;
A
#
# COMPACT_ATOMS: atom_id res chain seq x y z
N MET A 1 19.44 -23.29 -78.48
CA MET A 1 19.16 -21.88 -78.20
C MET A 1 19.36 -21.64 -76.71
N LEU A 2 20.41 -20.90 -76.36
CA LEU A 2 20.77 -20.40 -75.02
C LEU A 2 19.74 -19.28 -74.66
N ILE A 3 19.31 -19.01 -73.42
CA ILE A 3 19.90 -18.04 -72.46
C ILE A 3 19.03 -17.96 -71.15
N ILE A 4 19.65 -18.22 -69.98
CA ILE A 4 19.79 -17.46 -68.69
C ILE A 4 18.57 -16.90 -67.88
N SER A 5 18.71 -17.01 -66.53
CA SER A 5 18.34 -16.07 -65.42
C SER A 5 17.04 -16.39 -64.62
N ARG A 6 16.93 -16.31 -63.27
CA ARG A 6 17.70 -15.64 -62.19
C ARG A 6 17.25 -16.14 -60.79
N SER A 7 18.23 -16.32 -59.90
CA SER A 7 18.28 -15.99 -58.45
C SER A 7 17.28 -16.56 -57.39
N PRO A 8 17.81 -17.10 -56.26
CA PRO A 8 17.10 -17.31 -55.00
C PRO A 8 17.37 -16.17 -53.97
N VAL A 9 16.35 -15.69 -53.28
CA VAL A 9 16.43 -14.83 -52.07
C VAL A 9 15.07 -14.97 -51.35
N PHE A 10 14.89 -15.13 -50.04
CA PHE A 10 15.65 -14.77 -48.86
C PHE A 10 15.41 -15.82 -47.76
N ALA A 11 16.48 -16.18 -47.04
CA ALA A 11 16.39 -16.80 -45.73
C ALA A 11 16.11 -15.71 -44.68
N PHE A 12 15.27 -15.99 -43.69
CA PHE A 12 15.28 -15.28 -42.42
C PHE A 12 15.60 -16.28 -41.31
N SER A 13 16.88 -16.27 -40.95
CA SER A 13 17.44 -16.88 -39.74
C SER A 13 17.53 -15.78 -38.68
N SER A 14 17.13 -16.07 -37.45
CA SER A 14 18.04 -16.03 -36.30
C SER A 14 17.27 -16.23 -35.00
N SER A 15 17.39 -17.43 -34.43
CA SER A 15 17.11 -17.71 -33.02
C SER A 15 18.10 -16.94 -32.15
N SER A 16 17.61 -16.04 -31.30
CA SER A 16 18.42 -15.42 -30.25
C SER A 16 18.27 -16.20 -28.95
N THR A 17 19.02 -17.29 -28.82
CA THR A 17 19.29 -17.95 -27.54
C THR A 17 20.18 -17.05 -26.68
N LEU A 18 19.63 -16.49 -25.60
CA LEU A 18 20.41 -15.85 -24.54
C LEU A 18 21.34 -16.89 -23.92
N GLN A 19 22.63 -16.78 -24.21
CA GLN A 19 23.69 -17.60 -23.64
C GLN A 19 23.94 -17.17 -22.20
N LEU A 20 23.55 -17.99 -21.23
CA LEU A 20 24.02 -17.90 -19.86
C LEU A 20 25.43 -18.52 -19.80
N ARG A 21 26.45 -17.68 -20.04
CA ARG A 21 27.86 -18.03 -19.81
C ARG A 21 28.15 -17.89 -18.32
N LEU A 22 28.02 -19.00 -17.58
CA LEU A 22 28.61 -19.12 -16.25
C LEU A 22 30.03 -19.68 -16.42
N CYS A 23 31.01 -18.79 -16.57
CA CYS A 23 32.42 -19.15 -16.41
C CYS A 23 32.80 -18.91 -14.95
N ILE A 24 32.96 -19.99 -14.17
CA ILE A 24 33.64 -19.93 -12.88
C ILE A 24 34.68 -21.04 -12.88
N ASP A 25 35.93 -20.65 -13.06
CA ASP A 25 37.11 -21.50 -12.88
C ASP A 25 38.11 -20.70 -12.05
N VAL A 26 38.11 -20.90 -10.72
CA VAL A 26 39.28 -20.72 -9.83
C VAL A 26 39.04 -21.59 -8.59
N GLY A 27 40.05 -22.42 -8.26
CA GLY A 27 40.04 -23.36 -7.15
C GLY A 27 40.22 -22.76 -5.75
N MET A 28 39.95 -23.63 -4.77
CA MET A 28 40.44 -23.69 -3.37
C MET A 28 40.27 -22.46 -2.43
N VAL A 29 39.42 -22.69 -1.43
CA VAL A 29 39.46 -22.22 -0.03
C VAL A 29 39.34 -20.71 0.22
N ALA A 30 38.12 -20.27 0.53
CA ALA A 30 37.84 -19.33 1.62
C ALA A 30 36.34 -19.42 1.99
N VAL A 31 36.03 -19.84 3.22
CA VAL A 31 34.69 -19.70 3.79
C VAL A 31 34.43 -18.21 4.01
N ALA A 32 33.72 -17.58 3.08
CA ALA A 32 33.11 -16.28 3.28
C ALA A 32 31.59 -16.49 3.23
N THR A 33 30.99 -16.69 4.40
CA THR A 33 29.53 -16.68 4.55
C THR A 33 29.04 -15.24 4.32
N THR A 34 28.80 -14.90 3.06
CA THR A 34 27.98 -13.73 2.74
C THR A 34 26.55 -14.10 3.13
N ALA A 35 26.12 -13.65 4.32
CA ALA A 35 24.71 -13.60 4.64
C ALA A 35 24.06 -12.60 3.68
N ALA A 36 23.59 -13.09 2.54
CA ALA A 36 22.67 -12.34 1.70
C ALA A 36 21.35 -12.28 2.47
N SER A 37 21.15 -11.21 3.23
CA SER A 37 19.84 -10.86 3.78
C SER A 37 18.90 -10.66 2.60
N ALA A 38 18.14 -11.71 2.26
CA ALA A 38 17.04 -11.61 1.35
C ALA A 38 16.01 -10.67 1.99
N LEU A 39 15.99 -9.42 1.53
CA LEU A 39 14.89 -8.51 1.79
C LEU A 39 13.66 -9.15 1.16
N LEU A 40 12.86 -9.83 1.98
CA LEU A 40 11.49 -10.16 1.65
C LEU A 40 10.76 -8.82 1.50
N ALA A 41 10.72 -8.29 0.28
CA ALA A 41 9.74 -7.30 -0.11
C ALA A 41 8.37 -8.00 -0.05
N GLY A 42 7.84 -8.12 1.17
CA GLY A 42 6.45 -8.51 1.38
C GLY A 42 5.59 -7.46 0.70
N ASN A 43 4.69 -7.90 -0.17
CA ASN A 43 3.69 -7.03 -0.77
C ASN A 43 2.86 -6.47 0.39
N ALA A 44 3.16 -5.26 0.86
CA ALA A 44 2.44 -4.62 1.95
C ALA A 44 1.01 -4.36 1.45
N MET A 45 0.09 -5.28 1.77
CA MET A 45 -1.33 -5.12 1.51
C MET A 45 -1.79 -4.01 2.45
N ALA A 46 -2.09 -2.82 1.91
CA ALA A 46 -2.54 -1.71 2.73
C ALA A 46 -3.80 -2.08 3.51
N THR A 47 -3.83 -1.77 4.81
CA THR A 47 -4.98 -2.05 5.67
C THR A 47 -6.13 -1.15 5.25
N GLN A 48 -7.23 -1.73 4.77
CA GLN A 48 -8.40 -0.97 4.31
C GLN A 48 -9.48 -0.88 5.38
N ILE A 49 -9.96 0.33 5.62
CA ILE A 49 -11.04 0.67 6.56
C ILE A 49 -12.20 1.29 5.77
N LEU A 50 -13.40 0.74 5.92
CA LEU A 50 -14.60 1.30 5.29
C LEU A 50 -15.20 2.41 6.17
N LEU A 51 -15.68 3.48 5.52
CA LEU A 51 -16.45 4.56 6.15
C LEU A 51 -17.93 4.32 5.87
N GLY A 52 -18.67 3.88 6.89
CA GLY A 52 -20.04 3.42 6.78
C GLY A 52 -20.14 1.91 6.56
N ARG A 53 -20.99 1.25 7.34
CA ARG A 53 -21.26 -0.19 7.21
C ARG A 53 -22.40 -0.42 6.21
N ASP A 54 -22.41 -1.57 5.54
CA ASP A 54 -23.40 -1.89 4.49
C ASP A 54 -24.86 -1.84 4.96
N ASP A 55 -25.11 -1.94 6.27
CA ASP A 55 -26.42 -1.79 6.90
C ASP A 55 -26.86 -0.33 7.09
N GLY A 56 -26.05 0.64 6.66
CA GLY A 56 -26.28 2.07 6.81
C GLY A 56 -25.78 2.66 8.13
N SER A 57 -25.20 1.86 9.03
CA SER A 57 -24.66 2.36 10.29
C SER A 57 -23.45 3.27 10.07
N LEU A 58 -23.40 4.35 10.84
CA LEU A 58 -22.32 5.33 10.86
C LEU A 58 -21.14 4.79 11.67
N ALA A 59 -20.28 3.98 11.03
CA ALA A 59 -19.16 3.33 11.70
C ALA A 59 -17.97 3.15 10.77
N PHE A 60 -16.77 3.13 11.35
CA PHE A 60 -15.58 2.58 10.71
C PHE A 60 -15.63 1.05 10.73
N VAL A 61 -15.20 0.40 9.64
CA VAL A 61 -15.18 -1.07 9.56
C VAL A 61 -13.83 -1.55 9.00
N PRO A 62 -13.00 -2.23 9.82
CA PRO A 62 -13.12 -2.34 11.28
C PRO A 62 -12.96 -0.99 12.00
N ASN A 63 -13.48 -0.86 13.22
CA ASN A 63 -13.29 0.33 14.05
C ASN A 63 -12.10 0.20 15.02
N SER A 64 -11.51 -0.99 15.15
CA SER A 64 -10.30 -1.22 15.94
C SER A 64 -9.42 -2.21 15.20
N PHE A 65 -8.17 -1.85 14.98
CA PHE A 65 -7.20 -2.68 14.27
C PHE A 65 -5.77 -2.31 14.66
N SER A 66 -4.83 -3.13 14.20
CA SER A 66 -3.40 -2.93 14.45
C SER A 66 -2.63 -3.03 13.14
N VAL A 67 -1.61 -2.20 12.99
CA VAL A 67 -0.73 -2.16 11.82
C VAL A 67 0.73 -2.15 12.24
N SER A 68 1.62 -2.47 11.30
CA SER A 68 3.06 -2.25 11.52
C SER A 68 3.41 -0.77 11.36
N SER A 69 4.42 -0.28 12.06
CA SER A 69 5.00 1.04 11.78
C SER A 69 5.36 1.18 10.30
N GLY A 70 4.88 2.25 9.66
CA GLY A 70 5.10 2.53 8.25
C GLY A 70 4.14 1.83 7.28
N GLU A 71 3.16 1.06 7.77
CA GLU A 71 2.12 0.47 6.92
C GLU A 71 1.14 1.54 6.42
N GLU A 72 0.72 1.44 5.14
CA GLU A 72 -0.32 2.32 4.59
C GLU A 72 -1.71 1.87 5.06
N ILE A 73 -2.48 2.83 5.59
CA ILE A 73 -3.88 2.66 5.96
C ILE A 73 -4.73 3.38 4.90
N VAL A 74 -5.74 2.70 4.38
CA VAL A 74 -6.65 3.22 3.35
C VAL A 74 -8.05 3.30 3.92
N PHE A 75 -8.51 4.51 4.21
CA PHE A 75 -9.91 4.78 4.54
C PHE A 75 -10.71 4.96 3.26
N LYS A 76 -11.71 4.11 3.02
CA LYS A 76 -12.53 4.10 1.81
C LYS A 76 -13.98 4.42 2.15
N THR A 77 -14.53 5.44 1.53
CA THR A 77 -15.93 5.81 1.68
C THR A 77 -16.85 4.73 1.09
N ASN A 78 -17.82 4.24 1.87
CA ASN A 78 -18.72 3.17 1.47
C ASN A 78 -20.17 3.65 1.33
N VAL A 79 -20.84 3.99 2.44
CA VAL A 79 -22.24 4.42 2.50
C VAL A 79 -22.46 5.40 3.67
N GLY A 80 -23.62 6.06 3.76
CA GLY A 80 -23.97 6.91 4.92
C GLY A 80 -23.21 8.24 5.00
N PHE A 81 -22.92 8.85 3.86
CA PHE A 81 -22.17 10.11 3.72
C PHE A 81 -22.90 11.32 4.34
N PRO A 82 -22.20 12.46 4.61
CA PRO A 82 -20.77 12.71 4.45
C PRO A 82 -19.86 11.97 5.43
N HIS A 83 -18.61 11.68 5.03
CA HIS A 83 -17.57 11.21 5.94
C HIS A 83 -16.26 11.98 5.79
N ASN A 84 -15.50 12.06 6.88
CA ASN A 84 -14.07 12.39 6.88
C ASN A 84 -13.35 11.52 7.93
N VAL A 85 -12.04 11.70 8.03
CA VAL A 85 -11.20 11.02 9.02
C VAL A 85 -10.35 12.08 9.71
N VAL A 86 -10.59 12.28 10.99
CA VAL A 86 -9.85 13.24 11.83
C VAL A 86 -9.24 12.48 12.99
N PHE A 87 -7.94 12.63 13.20
CA PHE A 87 -7.25 12.08 14.36
C PHE A 87 -7.39 13.03 15.54
N ASP A 88 -7.69 12.47 16.71
CA ASP A 88 -7.84 13.21 17.95
C ASP A 88 -6.46 13.66 18.46
N GLU A 89 -6.25 14.95 18.62
CA GLU A 89 -4.96 15.51 19.04
C GLU A 89 -4.56 15.11 20.47
N ASP A 90 -5.54 14.78 21.31
CA ASP A 90 -5.34 14.39 22.71
C ASP A 90 -5.11 12.87 22.86
N GLU A 91 -5.49 12.06 21.85
CA GLU A 91 -5.44 10.60 21.88
C GLU A 91 -4.52 10.01 20.79
N ILE A 92 -3.36 10.65 20.58
CA ILE A 92 -2.28 10.18 19.70
C ILE A 92 -0.91 10.20 20.40
N PRO A 93 0.11 9.48 19.89
CA PRO A 93 1.44 9.49 20.50
C PRO A 93 2.07 10.88 20.51
N SER A 94 2.79 11.20 21.60
CA SER A 94 3.46 12.49 21.74
C SER A 94 4.43 12.77 20.60
N GLY A 95 4.41 14.00 20.08
CA GLY A 95 5.27 14.43 18.96
C GLY A 95 4.68 14.16 17.58
N VAL A 96 3.55 13.46 17.49
CA VAL A 96 2.74 13.39 16.27
C VAL A 96 1.91 14.67 16.13
N ASP A 97 1.87 15.22 14.92
CA ASP A 97 1.04 16.36 14.57
C ASP A 97 -0.26 15.87 13.91
N ALA A 98 -1.37 15.95 14.65
CA ALA A 98 -2.69 15.49 14.20
C ALA A 98 -3.11 16.13 12.88
N SER A 99 -2.74 17.40 12.63
CA SER A 99 -3.12 18.14 11.42
C SER A 99 -2.48 17.57 10.15
N LYS A 100 -1.36 16.84 10.28
CA LYS A 100 -0.67 16.20 9.14
C LYS A 100 -1.23 14.82 8.78
N ILE A 101 -1.93 14.19 9.71
CA ILE A 101 -2.49 12.85 9.55
C ILE A 101 -4.02 12.86 9.49
N SER A 102 -4.64 14.04 9.56
CA SER A 102 -6.09 14.23 9.49
C SER A 102 -6.50 14.86 8.17
N MET A 103 -7.76 14.63 7.80
CA MET A 103 -8.47 15.49 6.88
C MET A 103 -8.90 16.79 7.59
N SER A 104 -9.10 17.88 6.85
CA SER A 104 -9.79 19.05 7.41
C SER A 104 -11.21 18.67 7.87
N GLU A 105 -11.71 19.33 8.90
CA GLU A 105 -13.09 19.14 9.37
C GLU A 105 -14.12 19.53 8.30
N GLU A 106 -13.76 20.46 7.40
CA GLU A 106 -14.62 20.92 6.30
C GLU A 106 -14.50 20.05 5.03
N ASP A 107 -13.46 19.21 4.93
CA ASP A 107 -13.21 18.32 3.78
C ASP A 107 -14.05 17.04 3.88
N LEU A 108 -15.37 17.21 3.71
CA LEU A 108 -16.35 16.15 3.79
C LEU A 108 -16.55 15.43 2.45
N VAL A 109 -16.47 14.11 2.48
CA VAL A 109 -16.62 13.28 1.28
C VAL A 109 -18.05 12.75 1.15
N ASN A 110 -18.73 13.20 0.10
CA ASN A 110 -20.16 12.96 -0.15
C ASN A 110 -20.44 11.92 -1.25
N ALA A 111 -19.47 11.04 -1.56
CA ALA A 111 -19.60 10.06 -2.62
C ALA A 111 -18.91 8.73 -2.27
N PRO A 112 -19.42 7.58 -2.78
CA PRO A 112 -18.79 6.28 -2.57
C PRO A 112 -17.44 6.16 -3.29
N GLY A 113 -16.60 5.26 -2.78
CA GLY A 113 -15.37 4.81 -3.45
C GLY A 113 -14.18 5.77 -3.39
N LYS A 114 -14.32 6.95 -2.77
CA LYS A 114 -13.19 7.84 -2.49
C LYS A 114 -12.32 7.27 -1.38
N THR A 115 -11.03 7.56 -1.43
CA THR A 115 -10.06 7.06 -0.46
C THR A 115 -9.24 8.17 0.14
N TYR A 116 -9.08 8.13 1.46
CA TYR A 116 -8.07 8.86 2.21
C TYR A 116 -6.99 7.86 2.65
N LYS A 117 -5.72 8.24 2.49
CA LYS A 117 -4.57 7.37 2.77
C LYS A 117 -3.67 8.05 3.78
N VAL A 118 -3.21 7.29 4.76
CA VAL A 118 -2.29 7.77 5.78
C VAL A 118 -1.30 6.67 6.16
N THR A 119 -0.07 7.07 6.46
CA THR A 119 0.96 6.17 6.98
C THR A 119 1.39 6.69 8.34
N LEU A 120 1.34 5.81 9.34
CA LEU A 120 1.70 6.14 10.72
C LEU A 120 3.01 5.44 11.08
N THR A 121 3.99 6.20 11.58
CA THR A 121 5.33 5.70 11.91
C THR A 121 5.55 5.58 13.41
N GLU A 122 5.09 6.55 14.18
CA GLU A 122 5.27 6.53 15.63
C GLU A 122 4.46 5.39 16.25
N LYS A 123 5.07 4.66 17.18
CA LYS A 123 4.40 3.54 17.83
C LYS A 123 3.43 4.05 18.87
N GLY A 124 2.33 3.32 19.04
CA GLY A 124 1.32 3.63 20.03
C GLY A 124 -0.10 3.58 19.48
N THR A 125 -1.01 4.16 20.23
CA THR A 125 -2.43 4.16 19.91
C THR A 125 -2.84 5.51 19.37
N TYR A 126 -3.65 5.48 18.31
CA TYR A 126 -4.22 6.66 17.68
C TYR A 126 -5.74 6.49 17.64
N SER A 127 -6.45 7.41 18.28
CA SER A 127 -7.90 7.52 18.10
C SER A 127 -8.22 8.47 16.94
N PHE A 128 -9.28 8.15 16.21
CA PHE A 128 -9.77 8.95 15.11
C PHE A 128 -11.29 8.89 15.05
N TYR A 129 -11.90 9.90 14.46
CA TYR A 129 -13.34 10.05 14.39
C TYR A 129 -13.77 10.64 13.05
N CYS A 130 -15.05 10.48 12.75
CA CYS A 130 -15.71 11.20 11.66
C CYS A 130 -16.37 12.44 12.25
N PHE A 131 -15.92 13.63 11.86
CA PHE A 131 -16.36 14.91 12.42
C PHE A 131 -17.90 15.05 12.49
N PRO A 132 -18.69 14.81 11.42
CA PRO A 132 -20.15 14.93 11.48
C PRO A 132 -20.83 13.83 12.30
N HIS A 133 -20.16 12.71 12.58
CA HIS A 133 -20.77 11.50 13.13
C HIS A 133 -20.16 11.00 14.45
N GLN A 134 -19.20 11.73 15.02
CA GLN A 134 -18.57 11.38 16.31
C GLN A 134 -19.61 11.29 17.44
N GLY A 135 -20.59 12.19 17.46
CA GLY A 135 -21.70 12.16 18.44
C GLY A 135 -22.65 10.97 18.29
N ALA A 136 -22.61 10.29 17.13
CA ALA A 136 -23.32 9.03 16.88
C ALA A 136 -22.44 7.78 17.15
N GLY A 137 -21.21 7.96 17.63
CA GLY A 137 -20.28 6.88 17.92
C GLY A 137 -19.42 6.43 16.74
N MET A 138 -19.35 7.21 15.66
CA MET A 138 -18.44 6.93 14.55
C MET A 138 -17.00 7.33 14.93
N VAL A 139 -16.40 6.50 15.77
CA VAL A 139 -15.02 6.60 16.27
C VAL A 139 -14.28 5.30 15.97
N GLY A 140 -12.96 5.39 15.87
CA GLY A 140 -12.10 4.26 15.64
C GLY A 140 -10.74 4.43 16.30
N LYS A 141 -10.00 3.32 16.34
CA LYS A 141 -8.71 3.23 17.01
C LYS A 141 -7.76 2.35 16.21
N VAL A 142 -6.54 2.84 16.02
CA VAL A 142 -5.46 2.04 15.43
C VAL A 142 -4.29 1.94 16.41
N THR A 143 -3.71 0.74 16.51
CA THR A 143 -2.46 0.52 17.25
C THR A 143 -1.32 0.26 16.27
N VAL A 144 -0.29 1.10 16.33
CA VAL A 144 0.95 0.95 15.55
C VAL A 144 1.98 0.21 16.41
N ASN A 145 2.43 -0.95 15.93
CA ASN A 145 3.32 -1.86 16.67
C ASN A 145 4.81 -1.66 16.40
#